data_AF-A0A522FCE2-F1
#
_entry.id   AF-A0A522FCE2-F1
#
_cell.length_a   1.000
_cell.length_b   1.000
_cell.length_c   1.000
_cell.angle_alpha   90.00
_cell.angle_beta   90.00
_cell.angle_gamma   90.00
#
_symmetry.space_group_name_H-M   'P 1'
#
loop_
_entity.id
_entity.type
_entity.pdbx_description
1 polymer ?
#
loop_
_entity_poly.entity_id
_entity_poly.type
_entity_poly.pdbx_seq_one_letter_code
_entity_poly.pdbx_strand_id
1 'polypeptide(L)'
;MFLLDEFSKQNFTKQRCYRLIPSQFPPIHLFEDVASPEEFDALFAVQMLTNPRIQDEIGMISLVPEDQRLFAVPGCGYVMAAFTHTNPAGSRFSNGDYGIYYAAAALNTAIAETRYHKELFLSYTQEPA
;
A
#
# COMPACT_ATOMS: atom_id res chain seq x y z
N MET A 1 -11.45 -20.32 -9.35
CA MET A 1 -10.69 -19.26 -8.66
C MET A 1 -9.24 -19.70 -8.75
N PHE A 2 -8.40 -18.98 -9.51
CA PHE A 2 -6.99 -19.34 -9.63
C PHE A 2 -6.28 -18.91 -8.35
N LEU A 3 -5.47 -19.80 -7.77
CA LEU A 3 -4.61 -19.44 -6.65
C LEU A 3 -3.40 -18.68 -7.21
N LEU A 4 -2.95 -17.63 -6.52
CA LEU A 4 -1.78 -16.84 -6.97
C LEU A 4 -0.53 -17.71 -7.18
N ASP A 5 -0.44 -18.85 -6.49
CA ASP A 5 0.64 -19.83 -6.62
C ASP A 5 0.65 -20.60 -7.95
N GLU A 6 -0.43 -20.54 -8.73
CA GLU A 6 -0.51 -21.18 -10.05
C GLU A 6 0.16 -20.35 -11.15
N PHE A 7 0.48 -19.08 -10.88
CA PHE A 7 1.19 -18.21 -11.82
C PHE A 7 2.70 -18.37 -11.71
N SER A 8 3.37 -18.36 -12.86
CA SER A 8 4.83 -18.30 -12.92
C SER A 8 5.35 -17.01 -12.29
N LYS A 9 6.04 -17.14 -11.16
CA LYS A 9 6.65 -16.02 -10.44
C LYS A 9 7.90 -15.54 -11.20
N GLN A 10 8.01 -14.23 -11.42
CA GLN A 10 9.21 -13.61 -11.98
C GLN A 10 9.92 -12.80 -10.90
N ASN A 11 11.25 -12.92 -10.85
CA ASN A 11 12.07 -12.16 -9.92
C ASN A 11 12.72 -10.99 -10.64
N PHE A 12 12.52 -9.80 -10.08
CA PHE A 12 13.17 -8.58 -10.54
C PHE A 12 14.24 -8.18 -9.51
N THR A 13 15.50 -8.16 -9.92
CA THR A 13 16.63 -7.67 -9.12
C THR A 13 17.24 -6.41 -9.76
N LYS A 14 17.19 -5.28 -9.04
CA LYS A 14 17.72 -3.98 -9.46
C LYS A 14 17.09 -3.39 -10.74
N GLN A 15 15.88 -3.82 -11.11
CA GLN A 15 15.12 -3.16 -12.18
C GLN A 15 14.50 -1.86 -11.67
N ARG A 16 14.62 -0.82 -12.48
CA ARG A 16 13.93 0.44 -12.23
C ARG A 16 12.44 0.25 -12.52
N CYS A 17 11.61 0.70 -11.59
CA CYS A 17 10.17 0.79 -11.76
C CYS A 17 9.66 2.11 -11.16
N TYR A 18 8.43 2.46 -11.51
CA TYR A 18 7.78 3.70 -11.11
C TYR A 18 6.42 3.38 -10.49
N ARG A 19 6.25 3.79 -9.24
CA ARG A 19 4.96 3.82 -8.54
C ARG A 19 4.70 5.27 -8.14
N LEU A 20 3.56 5.82 -8.54
CA LEU A 20 3.14 7.13 -8.10
C LEU A 20 2.18 6.96 -6.93
N ILE A 21 2.42 7.70 -5.86
CA ILE A 21 1.58 7.71 -4.67
C ILE A 21 1.16 9.16 -4.45
N PRO A 22 -0.15 9.44 -4.31
CA PRO A 22 -0.59 10.76 -3.88
C PRO A 22 -0.12 10.96 -2.43
N SER A 23 0.87 11.83 -2.24
CA SER A 23 1.41 12.16 -0.91
C SER A 23 1.20 13.64 -0.63
N GLN A 24 0.70 13.95 0.56
CA GLN A 24 0.82 15.29 1.12
C GLN A 24 2.19 15.41 1.79
N PHE A 25 2.91 16.50 1.52
CA PHE A 25 4.26 16.71 2.05
C PHE A 25 4.20 17.66 3.27
N PRO A 26 4.94 17.40 4.37
CA PRO A 26 5.84 16.27 4.56
C PRO A 26 5.09 14.94 4.83
N PRO A 27 5.55 13.81 4.28
CA PRO A 27 5.03 12.49 4.63
C PRO A 27 5.29 12.20 6.11
N ILE A 28 4.29 11.67 6.80
CA ILE A 28 4.39 11.17 8.19
C ILE A 28 4.61 9.67 8.09
N HIS A 29 5.72 9.16 8.65
CA HIS A 29 6.21 7.82 8.37
C HIS A 29 6.16 6.90 9.58
N LEU A 30 4.98 6.43 10.00
CA LEU A 30 4.89 5.55 11.16
C LEU A 30 5.75 4.27 11.03
N PHE A 31 5.85 3.68 9.84
CA PHE A 31 6.70 2.50 9.58
C PHE A 31 8.21 2.80 9.53
N GLU A 32 8.60 4.06 9.36
CA GLU A 32 10.01 4.48 9.29
C GLU A 32 10.48 5.12 10.59
N ASP A 33 9.55 5.55 11.46
CA ASP A 33 9.80 6.20 12.75
C ASP A 33 9.81 5.21 13.93
N VAL A 34 9.59 3.91 13.70
CA VAL A 34 9.67 2.83 14.70
C VAL A 34 10.61 1.71 14.24
N ALA A 35 11.52 1.27 15.12
CA ALA A 35 12.79 0.64 14.72
C ALA A 35 12.89 -0.88 14.96
N SER A 36 11.81 -1.57 15.34
CA SER A 36 11.78 -3.05 15.44
C SER A 36 10.34 -3.59 15.50
N PRO A 37 10.08 -4.87 15.17
CA PRO A 37 8.77 -5.51 15.36
C PRO A 37 8.25 -5.37 16.80
N GLU A 38 9.13 -5.53 17.79
CA GLU A 38 8.78 -5.46 19.21
C GLU A 38 8.40 -4.03 19.65
N GLU A 39 9.09 -3.00 19.12
CA GLU A 39 8.73 -1.60 19.37
C GLU A 39 7.45 -1.19 18.64
N PHE A 40 7.23 -1.73 17.43
CA PHE A 40 5.98 -1.52 16.70
C PHE A 40 4.80 -2.04 17.52
N ASP A 41 4.87 -3.25 18.06
CA ASP A 41 3.78 -3.83 18.84
C ASP A 41 3.46 -3.02 20.10
N ALA A 42 4.49 -2.53 20.79
CA ALA A 42 4.32 -1.70 21.98
C ALA A 42 3.69 -0.33 21.65
N LEU A 43 4.17 0.35 20.61
CA LEU A 43 3.64 1.64 20.17
C LEU A 43 2.22 1.49 19.60
N PHE A 44 1.98 0.44 18.82
CA PHE A 44 0.69 0.12 18.26
C PHE A 44 -0.35 -0.11 19.36
N ALA A 45 -0.06 -0.95 20.36
CA ALA A 45 -1.00 -1.25 21.43
C ALA A 45 -1.42 0.01 22.20
N VAL A 46 -0.49 0.93 22.46
CA VAL A 46 -0.76 2.18 23.19
C VAL A 46 -1.51 3.19 22.31
N GLN A 47 -1.08 3.35 21.06
CA GLN A 47 -1.62 4.38 20.19
C GLN A 47 -2.96 3.99 19.56
N MET A 48 -3.23 2.70 19.35
CA MET A 48 -4.54 2.19 18.90
C MET A 48 -5.69 2.56 19.83
N LEU A 49 -5.40 2.70 21.13
CA LEU A 49 -6.40 3.05 22.14
C LEU A 49 -6.76 4.54 22.12
N THR A 50 -5.92 5.38 21.53
CA THR A 50 -5.97 6.84 21.77
C THR A 50 -5.91 7.70 20.50
N ASN A 51 -5.43 7.15 19.38
CA ASN A 51 -5.20 7.91 18.16
C ASN A 51 -5.83 7.20 16.93
N PRO A 52 -7.04 7.58 16.52
CA PRO A 52 -7.70 6.98 15.36
C PRO A 52 -6.91 7.16 14.05
N ARG A 53 -6.02 8.16 13.94
CA ARG A 53 -5.19 8.36 12.73
C ARG A 53 -4.20 7.22 12.50
N ILE A 54 -3.81 6.50 13.55
CA ILE A 54 -2.85 5.40 13.42
C ILE A 54 -3.48 4.16 12.78
N GLN A 55 -4.78 3.96 12.98
CA GLN A 55 -5.52 2.96 12.22
C GLN A 55 -5.53 3.30 10.73
N ASP A 56 -5.73 4.58 10.38
CA ASP A 56 -5.71 5.07 9.00
C ASP A 56 -4.31 5.00 8.36
N GLU A 57 -3.24 5.06 9.14
CA GLU A 57 -1.86 5.01 8.63
C GLU A 57 -1.35 3.57 8.44
N ILE A 58 -1.72 2.68 9.36
CA ILE A 58 -1.29 1.28 9.32
C ILE A 58 -2.16 0.46 8.37
N GLY A 59 -3.45 0.79 8.28
CA GLY A 59 -4.45 -0.02 7.62
C GLY A 59 -4.65 -1.37 8.33
N MET A 60 -5.07 -2.38 7.57
CA MET A 60 -5.28 -3.74 8.08
C MET A 60 -3.96 -4.54 8.04
N ILE A 61 -3.05 -4.28 8.98
CA ILE A 61 -1.72 -4.94 9.01
C ILE A 61 -1.78 -6.46 9.16
N SER A 62 -2.86 -6.99 9.74
CA SER A 62 -3.11 -8.42 9.85
C SER A 62 -3.27 -9.13 8.50
N LEU A 63 -3.50 -8.41 7.40
CA LEU A 63 -3.50 -8.96 6.04
C LEU A 63 -2.10 -9.38 5.57
N VAL A 64 -1.05 -8.90 6.23
CA VAL A 64 0.35 -9.26 5.91
C VAL A 64 0.89 -10.20 7.00
N PRO A 65 1.38 -11.40 6.63
CA PRO A 65 2.08 -12.29 7.56
C PRO A 65 3.22 -11.57 8.27
N GLU A 66 3.40 -11.84 9.57
CA GLU A 66 4.40 -11.15 10.42
C GLU A 66 5.83 -11.20 9.83
N ASP A 67 6.21 -12.35 9.27
CA ASP A 67 7.51 -12.58 8.65
C ASP A 67 7.72 -11.85 7.31
N GLN A 68 6.67 -11.27 6.74
CA GLN A 68 6.69 -10.53 5.48
C GLN A 68 6.49 -9.01 5.67
N ARG A 69 6.25 -8.56 6.90
CA ARG A 69 6.10 -7.14 7.21
C ARG A 69 7.46 -6.44 7.14
N LEU A 70 7.48 -5.25 6.55
CA LEU A 70 8.67 -4.43 6.43
C LEU A 70 8.61 -3.31 7.48
N PHE A 71 9.68 -3.16 8.25
CA PHE A 71 9.85 -2.13 9.27
C PHE A 71 11.25 -1.50 9.15
N ALA A 72 11.40 -0.26 9.60
CA ALA A 72 12.70 0.42 9.72
C ALA A 72 13.54 0.52 8.42
N VAL A 73 12.91 0.30 7.26
CA VAL A 73 13.53 0.48 5.94
C VAL A 73 12.95 1.75 5.30
N PRO A 74 13.79 2.71 4.87
CA PRO A 74 13.30 3.92 4.20
C PRO A 74 12.36 3.59 3.03
N GLY A 75 11.16 4.16 3.03
CA GLY A 75 10.12 3.90 2.04
C GLY A 75 9.37 2.57 2.18
N CYS A 76 9.56 1.79 3.25
CA CYS A 76 8.80 0.56 3.47
C CYS A 76 7.28 0.80 3.56
N GLY A 77 6.87 1.96 4.08
CA GLY A 77 5.46 2.37 4.12
C GLY A 77 4.81 2.39 2.73
N TYR A 78 5.56 2.77 1.68
CA TYR A 78 5.06 2.79 0.30
C TYR A 78 4.74 1.39 -0.23
N VAL A 79 5.44 0.37 0.27
CA VAL A 79 5.21 -1.04 -0.07
C VAL A 79 4.09 -1.58 0.80
N MET A 80 4.20 -1.44 2.12
CA MET A 80 3.24 -1.96 3.09
C MET A 80 1.82 -1.43 2.85
N ALA A 81 1.68 -0.14 2.53
CA ALA A 81 0.37 0.46 2.26
C ALA A 81 -0.39 -0.23 1.12
N ALA A 82 0.31 -0.82 0.13
CA ALA A 82 -0.33 -1.55 -0.96
C ALA A 82 -1.04 -2.83 -0.49
N PHE A 83 -0.63 -3.38 0.65
CA PHE A 83 -1.12 -4.63 1.21
C PHE A 83 -2.04 -4.42 2.41
N THR A 84 -1.90 -3.28 3.11
CA THR A 84 -2.72 -2.97 4.29
C THR A 84 -3.92 -2.07 3.99
N HIS A 85 -3.92 -1.34 2.87
CA HIS A 85 -5.02 -0.47 2.45
C HIS A 85 -5.71 -1.04 1.20
N THR A 86 -6.29 -2.23 1.34
CA THR A 86 -7.00 -2.90 0.24
C THR A 86 -8.24 -2.12 -0.16
N ASN A 87 -8.44 -1.90 -1.47
CA ASN A 87 -9.70 -1.36 -1.98
C ASN A 87 -10.76 -2.47 -2.01
N PRO A 88 -11.84 -2.40 -1.20
CA PRO A 88 -12.87 -3.44 -1.19
C PRO A 88 -13.63 -3.57 -2.52
N ALA A 89 -13.64 -2.51 -3.35
CA ALA A 89 -14.20 -2.56 -4.70
C ALA A 89 -13.27 -3.24 -5.72
N GLY A 90 -12.09 -3.68 -5.28
CA GLY A 90 -11.07 -4.30 -6.12
C GLY A 90 -10.28 -3.32 -6.97
N SER A 91 -9.60 -3.88 -7.97
CA SER A 91 -8.78 -3.17 -8.93
C SER A 91 -8.81 -3.91 -10.26
N ARG A 92 -8.00 -3.47 -11.23
CA ARG A 92 -7.85 -4.20 -12.51
C ARG A 92 -7.37 -5.66 -12.30
N PHE A 93 -6.62 -5.93 -11.23
CA PHE A 93 -5.97 -7.23 -11.00
C PHE A 93 -6.31 -7.89 -9.65
N SER A 94 -7.15 -7.26 -8.82
CA SER A 94 -7.65 -7.83 -7.56
C SER A 94 -9.16 -7.68 -7.50
N ASN A 95 -9.83 -8.65 -6.89
CA ASN A 95 -11.24 -8.54 -6.53
C ASN A 95 -11.46 -7.78 -5.21
N GLY A 96 -10.40 -7.37 -4.52
CA GLY A 96 -10.45 -6.63 -3.25
C GLY A 96 -10.13 -7.49 -2.02
N ASP A 97 -10.04 -8.82 -2.17
CA ASP A 97 -9.76 -9.74 -1.04
C ASP A 97 -8.31 -9.66 -0.54
N TYR A 98 -7.41 -9.12 -1.37
CA TYR A 98 -5.99 -8.96 -1.06
C TYR A 98 -5.42 -7.71 -1.74
N GLY A 99 -4.35 -7.18 -1.13
CA GLY A 99 -3.64 -6.01 -1.65
C GLY A 99 -2.66 -6.36 -2.76
N ILE A 100 -2.42 -5.40 -3.65
CA ILE A 100 -1.51 -5.55 -4.80
C ILE A 100 -0.60 -4.34 -4.88
N TYR A 101 0.69 -4.61 -5.08
CA TYR A 101 1.66 -3.59 -5.41
C TYR A 101 1.69 -3.30 -6.92
N TYR A 102 1.21 -2.13 -7.31
CA TYR A 102 1.30 -1.62 -8.68
C TYR A 102 2.59 -0.81 -8.89
N ALA A 103 3.32 -1.14 -9.96
CA ALA A 103 4.41 -0.33 -10.50
C ALA A 103 4.54 -0.56 -12.00
N ALA A 104 5.09 0.42 -12.72
CA ALA A 104 5.33 0.33 -14.16
C ALA A 104 6.81 0.43 -14.50
N ALA A 105 7.22 -0.16 -15.62
CA ALA A 105 8.58 -0.05 -16.14
C ALA A 105 8.92 1.35 -16.69
N ALA A 106 7.90 2.14 -17.07
CA ALA A 106 8.06 3.48 -17.61
C ALA A 106 7.23 4.50 -16.82
N LEU A 107 7.80 5.70 -16.62
CA LEU A 107 7.15 6.79 -15.88
C LEU A 107 5.82 7.21 -16.50
N ASN A 108 5.77 7.34 -17.83
CA ASN A 108 4.55 7.72 -18.55
C ASN A 108 3.41 6.70 -18.31
N THR A 109 3.73 5.41 -18.24
CA THR A 109 2.75 4.36 -17.92
C THR A 109 2.25 4.51 -16.49
N ALA A 110 3.14 4.75 -15.53
CA ALA A 110 2.75 4.95 -14.15
C ALA A 110 1.85 6.19 -13.97
N ILE A 111 2.13 7.28 -14.70
CA ILE A 111 1.28 8.48 -14.74
C ILE A 111 -0.09 8.15 -15.34
N ALA A 112 -0.13 7.45 -16.48
CA ALA A 112 -1.37 7.09 -17.15
C ALA A 112 -2.29 6.20 -16.28
N GLU A 113 -1.73 5.16 -15.65
CA GLU A 113 -2.52 4.29 -14.74
C GLU A 113 -3.00 5.06 -13.50
N THR A 114 -2.17 5.95 -12.94
CA THR A 114 -2.57 6.77 -11.78
C THR A 114 -3.74 7.69 -12.15
N ARG A 115 -3.68 8.33 -13.33
CA ARG A 115 -4.78 9.15 -13.85
C ARG A 115 -6.04 8.33 -14.05
N TYR A 116 -5.94 7.17 -14.72
CA TYR A 116 -7.07 6.28 -14.96
C TYR A 116 -7.78 5.88 -13.66
N HIS A 117 -7.03 5.45 -12.65
CA HIS A 117 -7.62 5.07 -11.37
C HIS A 117 -8.19 6.26 -10.59
N LYS A 118 -7.59 7.45 -10.72
CA LYS A 118 -8.11 8.67 -10.09
C LYS A 118 -9.40 9.14 -10.77
N GLU A 119 -9.47 9.11 -12.10
CA GLU A 119 -10.67 9.41 -12.88
C GLU A 119 -11.80 8.45 -12.52
N LEU A 120 -11.51 7.14 -12.40
CA LEU A 120 -12.49 6.14 -11.96
C LEU A 120 -12.96 6.36 -10.52
N PHE A 121 -12.07 6.72 -9.60
CA PHE A 121 -12.45 7.05 -8.23
C PHE A 121 -13.36 8.28 -8.17
N LEU A 122 -13.00 9.34 -8.92
CA LEU A 122 -13.77 10.58 -8.95
C LEU A 122 -15.11 10.41 -9.68
N SER A 123 -15.22 9.51 -10.66
CA SER A 123 -16.50 9.26 -11.31
C SER A 123 -17.53 8.58 -10.39
N TYR A 124 -17.09 8.01 -9.26
CA TYR A 124 -18.00 7.56 -8.21
C TYR A 124 -18.61 8.71 -7.41
N THR A 125 -18.01 9.89 -7.43
CA THR A 125 -18.60 11.08 -6.84
C THR A 125 -19.48 11.75 -7.89
N GLN A 126 -20.67 12.20 -7.50
CA GLN A 126 -21.51 13.03 -8.38
C GLN A 126 -21.05 14.50 -8.35
N GLU A 127 -19.78 14.75 -8.05
CA GLU A 127 -19.24 16.10 -7.97
C GLU A 127 -19.07 16.66 -9.39
N PRO A 128 -19.47 17.92 -9.62
CA PRO A 128 -19.25 18.56 -10.91
C PRO A 128 -17.75 18.72 -11.18
N ALA A 129 -17.39 18.60 -12.46
CA ALA A 129 -16.02 18.79 -12.95
C ALA A 129 -15.54 20.25 -12.83
#